data_AF-A0A6J4PXN3-F1
#
_entry.id   AF-A0A6J4PXN3-F1
#
_cell.length_a   1.000
_cell.length_b   1.000
_cell.length_c   1.000
_cell.angle_alpha   90.00
_cell.angle_beta   90.00
_cell.angle_gamma   90.00
#
_symmetry.space_group_name_H-M   'P 1'
#
loop_
_entity.id
_entity.type
_entity.pdbx_description
1 polymer ?
#
loop_
_entity_poly.entity_id
_entity_poly.type
_entity_poly.pdbx_seq_one_letter_code
_entity_poly.pdbx_strand_id
1 'polypeptide(L)'
;MFKLWVALVLALEVVGLLLLTLAVPGVPIWVLIPLVPLTVGIALVARRELESPAHRLRRLSPEAIVGHRPRRRAESPESLSRSIVERANEIHRSLTELPADETRVEMCALGYRACANDMITLTHLVNEALPNAPLLHRLRLRRARKRAIDALAEAREAIPSEALRTSRQEQQ
;
A
#
# COMPACT_ATOMS: atom_id res chain seq x y z
N MET A 1 3.30 2.65 -18.44
CA MET A 1 3.85 1.34 -18.86
C MET A 1 2.98 0.60 -19.89
N PHE A 2 1.64 0.68 -19.82
CA PHE A 2 0.73 0.04 -20.79
C PHE A 2 0.98 0.42 -22.26
N LYS A 3 1.14 1.71 -22.56
CA LYS A 3 1.42 2.21 -23.92
C LYS A 3 2.72 1.64 -24.52
N LEU A 4 3.74 1.43 -23.69
CA LEU A 4 5.03 0.87 -24.11
C LEU A 4 4.90 -0.63 -24.44
N TRP A 5 4.10 -1.36 -23.67
CA TRP A 5 3.89 -2.79 -23.89
C TRP A 5 3.07 -3.04 -25.17
N VAL A 6 2.03 -2.24 -25.40
CA VAL A 6 1.26 -2.29 -26.66
C VAL A 6 2.13 -1.92 -27.85
N ALA A 7 2.94 -0.86 -27.73
CA ALA A 7 3.87 -0.46 -28.79
C ALA A 7 4.94 -1.54 -29.07
N LEU A 8 5.42 -2.24 -28.05
CA LEU A 8 6.38 -3.35 -28.19
C LEU A 8 5.76 -4.54 -28.93
N VAL A 9 4.54 -4.93 -28.56
CA VAL A 9 3.82 -6.04 -29.23
C VAL A 9 3.55 -5.70 -30.70
N LEU A 10 3.11 -4.47 -30.98
CA LEU A 10 2.91 -3.97 -32.34
C LEU A 10 4.21 -3.95 -33.15
N ALA A 11 5.30 -3.48 -32.55
CA ALA A 11 6.61 -3.47 -33.22
C ALA A 11 7.10 -4.89 -33.53
N LEU A 12 6.90 -5.84 -32.61
CA LEU A 12 7.29 -7.24 -32.81
C LEU A 12 6.46 -7.91 -33.92
N GLU A 13 5.16 -7.63 -33.98
CA GLU A 13 4.29 -8.11 -35.06
C GLU A 13 4.67 -7.52 -36.41
N VAL A 14 4.95 -6.21 -36.49
CA VAL A 14 5.37 -5.56 -37.74
C VAL A 14 6.69 -6.15 -38.24
N VAL A 15 7.66 -6.38 -37.35
CA VAL A 15 8.94 -7.02 -37.69
C VAL A 15 8.74 -8.47 -38.13
N GLY A 16 7.88 -9.22 -37.44
CA GLY A 16 7.54 -10.60 -37.81
C GLY A 16 6.86 -10.70 -39.18
N LEU A 17 5.93 -9.79 -39.47
CA LEU A 17 5.27 -9.68 -40.78
C LEU A 17 6.27 -9.32 -41.88
N LEU A 18 7.18 -8.38 -41.63
CA LEU A 18 8.20 -7.98 -42.59
C LEU A 18 9.15 -9.14 -42.92
N LEU A 19 9.61 -9.87 -41.91
CA LEU A 19 10.45 -11.07 -42.09
C LEU A 19 9.71 -12.19 -42.83
N LEU A 20 8.42 -12.38 -42.56
CA LEU A 20 7.60 -13.40 -43.23
C LEU A 20 7.37 -13.07 -44.71
N THR A 21 7.15 -11.79 -45.05
CA THR A 21 7.06 -11.33 -46.44
C THR A 21 8.38 -11.48 -47.21
N LEU A 22 9.52 -11.40 -46.50
CA LEU A 22 10.83 -11.65 -47.08
C LEU A 22 11.08 -13.15 -47.30
N ALA A 23 10.58 -14.00 -46.42
CA ALA A 23 10.85 -15.44 -46.41
C ALA A 23 9.95 -16.25 -47.37
N VAL A 24 8.74 -15.77 -47.68
CA VAL A 24 7.79 -16.50 -48.54
C VAL A 24 7.22 -15.57 -49.62
N PRO A 25 7.89 -15.44 -50.78
CA PRO A 25 7.38 -14.65 -51.90
C PRO A 25 6.17 -15.37 -52.51
N GLY A 26 4.96 -14.89 -52.23
CA GLY A 26 3.72 -15.44 -52.79
C GLY A 26 2.50 -15.42 -51.86
N VAL A 27 2.65 -15.07 -50.59
CA VAL A 27 1.51 -14.93 -49.68
C VAL A 27 0.90 -13.52 -49.83
N PRO A 28 -0.37 -13.39 -50.26
CA PRO A 28 -1.00 -12.08 -50.42
C PRO A 28 -1.19 -11.42 -49.03
N ILE A 29 -0.63 -10.23 -48.87
CA ILE A 29 -0.61 -9.42 -47.63
C ILE A 29 -2.00 -9.27 -47.00
N TRP A 30 -3.06 -9.30 -47.80
CA TRP A 30 -4.46 -9.23 -47.36
C TRP A 30 -4.89 -10.37 -46.41
N VAL A 31 -4.22 -11.53 -46.44
CA VAL A 31 -4.50 -12.66 -45.54
C VAL A 31 -3.98 -12.42 -44.12
N LEU A 32 -3.01 -11.50 -43.95
CA LEU A 32 -2.40 -11.18 -42.65
C LEU A 32 -3.10 -10.01 -41.93
N ILE A 33 -3.88 -9.21 -42.66
CA ILE A 33 -4.70 -8.11 -42.12
C ILE A 33 -5.67 -8.55 -41.01
N PRO A 34 -6.38 -9.70 -41.08
CA PRO A 34 -7.28 -10.12 -40.00
C PRO A 34 -6.55 -10.73 -38.79
N LEU A 35 -5.27 -11.08 -38.91
CA LEU A 35 -4.53 -11.73 -37.81
C LEU A 35 -4.16 -10.75 -36.70
N VAL A 36 -3.80 -9.52 -37.06
CA VAL A 36 -3.44 -8.43 -36.13
C VAL A 36 -4.62 -8.01 -35.21
N PRO A 37 -5.85 -7.74 -35.70
CA PRO A 37 -6.97 -7.44 -34.80
C PRO A 37 -7.37 -8.65 -33.95
N LEU A 38 -7.14 -9.88 -34.42
CA LEU A 38 -7.42 -11.09 -33.67
C LEU A 38 -6.48 -11.25 -32.46
N THR A 39 -5.17 -11.08 -32.65
CA THR A 39 -4.17 -11.17 -31.56
C THR A 39 -4.39 -10.08 -30.52
N VAL A 40 -4.66 -8.85 -30.97
CA VAL A 40 -5.01 -7.72 -30.09
C VAL A 40 -6.31 -8.00 -29.33
N GLY A 41 -7.33 -8.56 -29.98
CA GLY A 41 -8.61 -8.93 -29.37
C GLY A 41 -8.45 -9.99 -28.28
N ILE A 42 -7.70 -11.06 -28.55
CA ILE A 42 -7.41 -12.13 -27.58
C ILE A 42 -6.63 -11.56 -26.38
N ALA A 43 -5.64 -10.71 -26.61
CA ALA A 43 -4.87 -10.08 -25.54
C ALA A 43 -5.73 -9.17 -24.64
N LEU A 44 -6.70 -8.47 -25.22
CA LEU A 44 -7.66 -7.63 -24.49
C LEU A 44 -8.59 -8.46 -23.61
N VAL A 45 -9.13 -9.57 -24.11
CA VAL A 45 -10.00 -10.47 -23.35
C VAL A 45 -9.24 -11.14 -22.21
N ALA A 46 -8.03 -11.66 -22.48
CA ALA A 46 -7.19 -12.28 -21.46
C ALA A 46 -6.82 -11.30 -20.34
N ARG A 47 -6.54 -10.03 -20.67
CA ARG A 47 -6.32 -8.99 -19.65
C ARG A 47 -7.58 -8.69 -18.85
N ARG A 48 -8.74 -8.61 -19.49
CA ARG A 48 -10.00 -8.31 -18.80
C ARG A 48 -10.36 -9.38 -17.77
N GLU A 49 -10.10 -10.64 -18.09
CA GLU A 49 -10.27 -11.77 -17.16
C GLU A 49 -9.25 -11.73 -16.00
N LEU A 50 -7.98 -11.42 -16.28
CA LEU A 50 -6.93 -11.32 -15.26
C LEU A 50 -7.09 -10.11 -14.32
N GLU A 51 -7.61 -8.98 -14.85
CA GLU A 51 -7.88 -7.78 -14.07
C GLU A 51 -9.26 -7.78 -13.42
N SER A 52 -10.10 -8.79 -13.70
CA SER A 52 -11.43 -8.94 -13.13
C SER A 52 -11.37 -8.95 -11.60
N PRO A 53 -12.17 -8.11 -10.91
CA PRO A 53 -12.21 -8.06 -9.46
C PRO A 53 -12.59 -9.41 -8.84
N ALA A 54 -13.35 -10.25 -9.55
CA ALA A 54 -13.68 -11.61 -9.14
C ALA A 54 -12.45 -12.53 -9.08
N HIS A 55 -11.50 -12.36 -10.00
CA HIS A 55 -10.22 -13.10 -9.98
C HIS A 55 -9.29 -12.59 -8.87
N ARG A 56 -9.33 -11.28 -8.60
CA ARG A 56 -8.59 -10.64 -7.51
C ARG A 56 -9.13 -11.08 -6.14
N LEU A 57 -10.45 -11.21 -6.00
CA LEU A 57 -11.13 -11.75 -4.81
C LEU A 57 -10.81 -13.24 -4.58
N ARG A 58 -10.75 -14.06 -5.64
CA ARG A 58 -10.35 -15.49 -5.52
C ARG A 58 -8.89 -15.69 -5.08
N ARG A 59 -8.02 -14.68 -5.20
CA ARG A 59 -6.63 -14.72 -4.72
C ARG A 59 -6.48 -14.29 -3.26
N LEU A 60 -7.51 -13.71 -2.66
CA LEU A 60 -7.52 -13.40 -1.23
C LEU A 60 -8.01 -14.64 -0.49
N SER A 61 -7.12 -15.62 -0.30
CA SER A 61 -7.40 -16.72 0.62
C SER A 61 -7.16 -16.25 2.06
N PRO A 62 -7.89 -16.79 3.05
CA PRO A 62 -7.64 -16.50 4.46
C PRO A 62 -6.16 -16.71 4.84
N GLU A 63 -5.52 -17.71 4.25
CA GLU A 63 -4.10 -18.03 4.44
C GLU A 63 -3.18 -16.96 3.82
N ALA A 64 -3.57 -16.35 2.70
CA ALA A 64 -2.85 -15.24 2.10
C ALA A 64 -2.93 -13.96 2.94
N ILE A 65 -4.03 -13.76 3.67
CA ILE A 65 -4.21 -12.65 4.61
C ILE A 65 -3.40 -12.90 5.89
N VAL A 66 -3.47 -14.10 6.45
CA VAL A 66 -2.71 -14.50 7.66
C VAL A 66 -1.20 -14.53 7.39
N GLY A 67 -0.79 -14.94 6.18
CA GLY A 67 0.61 -14.90 5.73
C GLY A 67 1.10 -13.52 5.33
N HIS A 68 0.21 -12.53 5.17
CA HIS A 68 0.59 -11.15 4.92
C HIS A 68 1.00 -10.50 6.25
N ARG A 69 2.18 -10.87 6.75
CA ARG A 69 2.92 -9.97 7.62
C ARG A 69 3.37 -8.82 6.70
N PRO A 70 2.85 -7.59 6.82
CA PRO A 70 3.44 -6.47 6.10
C PRO A 70 4.91 -6.52 6.46
N ARG A 71 5.75 -6.69 5.43
CA ARG A 71 7.18 -6.76 5.59
C ARG A 71 7.59 -5.43 6.21
N ARG A 72 7.63 -5.38 7.56
CA ARG A 72 8.22 -4.29 8.33
C ARG A 72 9.63 -4.24 7.78
N ARG A 73 9.85 -3.35 6.80
CA ARG A 73 11.20 -2.95 6.41
C ARG A 73 11.90 -2.60 7.71
N ALA A 74 13.22 -2.76 7.77
CA ALA A 74 13.98 -2.21 8.87
C ALA A 74 13.69 -0.69 8.90
N GLU A 75 12.68 -0.31 9.67
CA GLU A 75 12.16 1.04 9.70
C GLU A 75 13.09 1.81 10.62
N SER A 76 13.73 2.84 10.06
CA SER A 76 14.44 3.80 10.88
C SER A 76 13.49 4.37 11.94
N PRO A 77 13.99 4.69 13.15
CA PRO A 77 13.16 5.33 14.17
C PRO A 77 12.51 6.62 13.66
N GLU A 78 13.16 7.36 12.76
CA GLU A 78 12.59 8.54 12.13
C GLU A 78 11.45 8.22 11.15
N SER A 79 11.54 7.14 10.36
CA SER A 79 10.46 6.74 9.45
C SER A 79 9.24 6.23 10.21
N LEU A 80 9.46 5.44 11.27
CA LEU A 80 8.38 4.96 12.13
C LEU A 80 7.70 6.12 12.87
N SER A 81 8.49 7.06 13.41
CA SER A 81 7.98 8.31 13.99
C SER A 81 7.10 9.09 13.01
N ARG A 82 7.54 9.26 11.76
CA ARG A 82 6.75 9.95 10.73
C ARG A 82 5.43 9.24 10.44
N SER A 83 5.46 7.92 10.28
CA SER A 83 4.26 7.10 10.03
C SER A 83 3.25 7.17 11.19
N ILE A 84 3.73 7.21 12.44
CA ILE A 84 2.87 7.41 13.62
C ILE A 84 2.24 8.80 13.58
N VAL A 85 3.03 9.84 13.32
CA VAL A 85 2.54 11.23 13.25
C VAL A 85 1.48 11.39 12.15
N GLU A 86 1.74 10.86 10.95
CA GLU A 86 0.81 10.93 9.82
C GLU A 86 -0.53 10.27 10.17
N ARG A 87 -0.50 9.04 10.71
CA ARG A 87 -1.71 8.31 11.10
C ARG A 87 -2.44 8.97 12.27
N ALA A 88 -1.71 9.46 13.28
CA ALA A 88 -2.30 10.15 14.42
C ALA A 88 -3.00 11.44 13.98
N ASN A 89 -2.38 12.23 13.11
CA ASN A 89 -2.98 13.44 12.55
C ASN A 89 -4.21 13.12 11.69
N GLU A 90 -4.20 12.01 10.95
CA GLU A 90 -5.36 11.60 10.16
C GLU A 90 -6.53 11.14 11.04
N ILE A 91 -6.25 10.47 12.15
CA ILE A 91 -7.26 10.16 13.18
C ILE A 91 -7.83 11.45 13.77
N HIS A 92 -6.97 12.36 14.21
CA HIS A 92 -7.40 13.64 14.77
C HIS A 92 -8.27 14.41 13.78
N ARG A 93 -7.82 14.54 12.53
CA ARG A 93 -8.57 15.18 11.45
C ARG A 93 -9.94 14.53 11.23
N SER A 94 -9.97 13.20 11.17
CA SER A 94 -11.19 12.43 10.88
C SER A 94 -12.27 12.59 11.95
N LEU A 95 -11.87 12.92 13.19
CA LEU A 95 -12.76 13.10 14.33
C LEU A 95 -13.15 14.56 14.57
N THR A 96 -12.36 15.52 14.09
CA THR A 96 -12.57 16.96 14.33
C THR A 96 -13.20 17.69 13.15
N GLU A 97 -12.85 17.33 11.90
CA GLU A 97 -13.33 18.04 10.71
C GLU A 97 -14.63 17.45 10.13
N LEU A 98 -15.00 16.23 10.50
CA LEU A 98 -16.15 15.51 9.96
C LEU A 98 -17.11 15.10 11.09
N PRO A 99 -18.44 15.09 10.85
CA PRO A 99 -19.35 14.44 11.78
C PRO A 99 -18.98 12.97 11.89
N ALA A 100 -18.62 12.54 13.10
CA ALA A 100 -18.14 11.20 13.35
C ALA A 100 -19.30 10.28 13.73
N ASP A 101 -19.64 9.36 12.82
CA ASP A 101 -20.54 8.25 13.13
C ASP A 101 -19.89 7.29 14.14
N GLU A 102 -20.69 6.56 14.90
CA GLU A 102 -20.21 5.62 15.94
C GLU A 102 -19.17 4.62 15.40
N THR A 103 -19.42 4.03 14.23
CA THR A 103 -18.47 3.12 13.56
C THR A 103 -17.14 3.80 13.20
N ARG A 104 -17.16 5.08 12.84
CA ARG A 104 -15.94 5.84 12.53
C ARG A 104 -15.11 6.07 13.78
N VAL A 105 -15.78 6.37 14.89
CA VAL A 105 -15.12 6.53 16.19
C VAL A 105 -14.43 5.22 16.61
N GLU A 106 -15.11 4.08 16.45
CA GLU A 106 -14.53 2.76 16.75
C GLU A 106 -13.32 2.44 15.85
N MET A 107 -13.43 2.70 14.55
CA MET A 107 -12.31 2.51 13.61
C MET A 107 -11.12 3.40 13.94
N CYS A 108 -11.36 4.65 14.32
CA CYS A 108 -10.31 5.57 14.77
C CYS A 108 -9.67 5.10 16.08
N ALA A 109 -10.46 4.55 17.02
CA ALA A 109 -9.94 3.98 18.26
C ALA A 109 -9.05 2.75 18.00
N LEU A 110 -9.42 1.88 17.06
CA LEU A 110 -8.57 0.76 16.62
C LEU A 110 -7.26 1.25 15.98
N GLY A 111 -7.35 2.24 15.09
CA GLY A 111 -6.17 2.88 14.48
C GLY A 111 -5.24 3.53 15.51
N TYR A 112 -5.82 4.18 16.52
CA TYR A 112 -5.07 4.76 17.64
C TYR A 112 -4.32 3.69 18.44
N ARG A 113 -4.94 2.55 18.74
CA ARG A 113 -4.24 1.44 19.43
C ARG A 113 -3.10 0.88 18.59
N ALA A 114 -3.26 0.76 17.28
CA ALA A 114 -2.18 0.35 16.40
C ALA A 114 -1.01 1.34 16.46
N CYS A 115 -1.28 2.65 16.44
CA CYS A 115 -0.26 3.69 16.61
C CYS A 115 0.41 3.63 17.99
N ALA A 116 -0.33 3.34 19.06
CA ALA A 116 0.23 3.15 20.40
C ALA A 116 1.17 1.94 20.47
N ASN A 117 0.83 0.82 19.81
CA ASN A 117 1.70 -0.34 19.70
C ASN A 117 2.99 -0.04 18.89
N ASP A 118 2.86 0.75 17.82
CA ASP A 118 4.00 1.23 17.06
C ASP A 118 4.87 2.19 17.88
N MET A 119 4.30 2.95 18.82
CA MET A 119 5.03 3.80 19.76
C MET A 119 5.92 2.99 20.74
N ILE A 120 5.48 1.79 21.14
CA ILE A 120 6.31 0.85 21.90
C ILE A 120 7.51 0.43 21.05
N THR A 121 7.26 0.05 19.80
CA THR A 121 8.33 -0.32 18.84
C THR A 121 9.32 0.84 18.64
N LEU A 122 8.83 2.06 18.43
CA LEU A 122 9.65 3.25 18.28
C LEU A 122 10.52 3.51 19.52
N THR A 123 9.97 3.29 20.71
CA THR A 123 10.71 3.45 21.96
C THR A 123 11.87 2.46 22.06
N HIS A 124 11.64 1.19 21.70
CA HIS A 124 12.71 0.18 21.64
C HIS A 124 13.80 0.58 20.64
N LEU A 125 13.43 0.93 19.41
CA LEU A 125 14.40 1.34 18.38
C LEU A 125 15.23 2.56 18.79
N VAL A 126 14.59 3.55 19.43
CA VAL A 126 15.31 4.74 19.94
C VAL A 126 16.26 4.36 21.08
N ASN A 127 15.83 3.49 22.00
CA ASN A 127 16.67 3.06 23.12
C ASN A 127 17.86 2.20 22.65
N GLU A 128 17.70 1.40 21.61
CA GLU A 128 18.79 0.63 20.98
C GLU A 128 19.77 1.55 20.23
N ALA A 129 19.26 2.58 19.56
CA ALA A 129 20.10 3.50 18.77
C ALA A 129 20.84 4.55 19.61
N LEU A 130 20.28 4.97 20.76
CA LEU A 130 20.82 6.05 21.59
C LEU A 130 22.28 5.85 22.10
N PRO A 131 22.68 4.67 22.62
CA PRO A 131 24.00 4.46 23.20
C PRO A 131 25.14 4.72 22.20
N ASN A 132 24.98 4.24 20.97
CA ASN A 132 26.02 4.28 19.94
C ASN A 132 25.91 5.51 19.02
N ALA A 133 24.91 6.36 19.22
CA ALA A 133 24.64 7.52 18.37
C ALA A 133 25.50 8.75 18.73
N PRO A 134 25.99 9.52 17.73
CA PRO A 134 26.61 10.83 17.97
C PRO A 134 25.58 11.84 18.51
N LEU A 135 26.04 12.88 19.21
CA LEU A 135 25.19 13.85 19.93
C LEU A 135 24.05 14.45 19.07
N LEU A 136 24.36 14.86 17.83
CA LEU A 136 23.36 15.39 16.90
C LEU A 136 22.28 14.35 16.56
N HIS A 137 22.67 13.10 16.38
CA HIS A 137 21.73 12.02 16.09
C HIS A 137 20.88 11.69 17.32
N ARG A 138 21.45 11.70 18.53
CA ARG A 138 20.69 11.54 19.79
C ARG A 138 19.59 12.60 19.92
N LEU A 139 19.87 13.86 19.59
CA LEU A 139 18.87 14.92 19.58
C LEU A 139 17.77 14.67 18.54
N ARG A 140 18.13 14.21 17.33
CA ARG A 140 17.15 13.84 16.30
C ARG A 140 16.24 12.71 16.74
N LEU A 141 16.79 11.65 17.34
CA LEU A 141 16.02 10.52 17.87
C LEU A 141 15.05 10.95 18.98
N ARG A 142 15.51 11.78 19.92
CA ARG A 142 14.64 12.34 20.96
C ARG A 142 13.53 13.20 20.39
N ARG A 143 13.82 14.03 19.38
CA ARG A 143 12.81 14.84 18.69
C ARG A 143 11.81 13.99 17.93
N ALA A 144 12.25 12.94 17.24
CA ALA A 144 11.37 12.01 16.54
C ALA A 144 10.41 11.32 17.51
N ARG A 145 10.92 10.81 18.63
CA ARG A 145 10.10 10.23 19.70
C ARG A 145 9.10 11.26 20.25
N LYS A 146 9.55 12.47 20.54
CA LYS A 146 8.69 13.54 21.08
C LYS A 146 7.55 13.89 20.12
N ARG A 147 7.84 14.11 18.83
CA ARG A 147 6.82 14.43 17.82
C ARG A 147 5.74 13.35 17.72
N ALA A 148 6.13 12.08 17.77
CA ALA A 148 5.20 10.97 17.74
C ALA A 148 4.29 10.95 18.98
N ILE A 149 4.84 11.24 20.17
CA ILE A 149 4.07 11.36 21.41
C ILE A 149 3.08 12.53 21.33
N ASP A 150 3.55 13.70 20.90
CA ASP A 150 2.72 14.91 20.84
C ASP A 150 1.53 14.69 19.87
N ALA A 151 1.76 14.13 18.68
CA ALA A 151 0.69 13.81 17.74
C ALA A 151 -0.28 12.73 18.25
N LEU A 152 0.22 11.70 18.95
CA LEU A 152 -0.62 10.69 19.60
C LEU A 152 -1.50 11.29 20.71
N ALA A 153 -0.98 12.28 21.45
CA ALA A 153 -1.74 12.97 22.47
C ALA A 153 -2.89 13.78 21.85
N GLU A 154 -2.62 14.54 20.79
CA GLU A 154 -3.64 15.29 20.04
C GLU A 154 -4.72 14.35 19.46
N ALA A 155 -4.33 13.19 18.92
CA ALA A 155 -5.27 12.19 18.45
C ALA A 155 -6.12 11.61 19.59
N ARG A 156 -5.53 11.38 20.77
CA ARG A 156 -6.24 10.86 21.94
C ARG A 156 -7.29 11.83 22.45
N GLU A 157 -6.99 13.13 22.46
CA GLU A 157 -7.94 14.16 22.92
C GLU A 157 -9.20 14.22 22.05
N ALA A 158 -9.08 13.87 20.76
CA ALA A 158 -10.22 13.82 19.84
C ALA A 158 -11.07 12.53 19.98
N ILE A 159 -10.57 11.47 20.63
CA ILE A 159 -11.28 10.20 20.74
C ILE A 159 -12.13 10.14 22.02
N PRO A 160 -13.44 9.85 21.93
CA PRO A 160 -14.29 9.59 23.09
C PRO A 160 -13.75 8.45 23.95
N SER A 161 -13.70 8.65 25.26
CA SER A 161 -13.13 7.68 26.21
C SER A 161 -13.84 6.33 26.23
N GLU A 162 -15.11 6.28 25.81
CA GLU A 162 -15.93 5.07 25.72
C GLU A 162 -15.43 4.14 24.61
N ALA A 163 -15.09 4.69 23.44
CA ALA A 163 -14.59 3.93 22.30
C ALA A 163 -13.22 3.27 22.56
N LEU A 164 -12.43 3.84 23.48
CA LEU A 164 -11.18 3.24 23.94
C LEU A 164 -11.39 2.04 24.87
N ARG A 165 -12.59 1.87 25.45
CA ARG A 165 -12.94 0.76 26.36
C ARG A 165 -13.65 -0.39 25.66
N THR A 166 -14.63 -0.09 24.79
CA THR A 166 -15.49 -1.10 24.14
C THR A 166 -14.69 -2.11 23.31
N SER A 167 -13.80 -1.62 22.46
CA SER A 167 -12.99 -2.48 21.59
C SER A 167 -11.85 -3.23 22.32
N ARG A 168 -11.70 -3.08 23.66
CA ARG A 168 -10.85 -3.95 24.50
C ARG A 168 -11.59 -5.22 24.91
N GLN A 169 -12.91 -5.19 25.03
CA GLN A 169 -13.72 -6.35 25.41
C GLN A 169 -13.93 -7.31 24.24
N GLU A 170 -13.96 -6.84 23.00
CA GLU A 170 -14.11 -7.70 21.81
C GLU A 170 -12.84 -8.47 21.43
N GLN A 171 -11.68 -8.13 22.01
CA GLN A 171 -10.40 -8.80 21.76
C GLN A 171 -10.02 -9.85 22.82
N GLN A 172 -10.87 -10.07 23.82
CA GLN A 172 -10.71 -11.12 24.86
C GLN A 172 -11.68 -12.27 24.61
#